data_AF-A0A6B0UW20-F1
#
_entry.id   AF-A0A6B0UW20-F1
#
_cell.length_a   1.000
_cell.length_b   1.000
_cell.length_c   1.000
_cell.angle_alpha   90.00
_cell.angle_beta   90.00
_cell.angle_gamma   90.00
#
_symmetry.space_group_name_H-M   'P 1'
#
loop_
_entity.id
_entity.type
_entity.pdbx_description
1 polymer ?
#
loop_
_entity_poly.entity_id
_entity_poly.type
_entity_poly.pdbx_seq_one_letter_code
_entity_poly.pdbx_strand_id
1 'polypeptide(L)'
;SLIRCLETCQVGPALLFSFGSADESEQDLRGKVVENIFSRRLGVSCSSGERIHRLGKRVERRPIMLCLQDYKENIEILHNAKKLKGTNVYIPNDYSQETLNKRRLLWNSASVERTKKLKLFIVNDKLRIGNDLFAWDESSNARVKVAIANEAPVDE
;
A
#
# COMPACT_ATOMS: atom_id res chain seq x y z
N SER A 1 -1.35 -20.42 -1.79
CA SER A 1 -2.64 -20.13 -1.11
C SER A 1 -2.67 -18.75 -0.47
N LEU A 2 -2.04 -17.72 -1.08
CA LEU A 2 -2.16 -16.31 -0.63
C LEU A 2 -3.56 -15.74 -0.89
N ILE A 3 -4.18 -16.19 -1.99
CA ILE A 3 -5.49 -15.73 -2.46
C ILE A 3 -6.60 -16.10 -1.45
N ARG A 4 -6.55 -17.31 -0.86
CA ARG A 4 -7.60 -17.80 0.04
C ARG A 4 -7.62 -17.15 1.42
N CYS A 5 -6.51 -16.53 1.86
CA CYS A 5 -6.47 -15.81 3.14
C CYS A 5 -7.05 -14.39 3.04
N LEU A 6 -6.81 -13.70 1.91
CA LEU A 6 -7.36 -12.38 1.64
C LEU A 6 -8.89 -12.38 1.62
N GLU A 7 -9.52 -13.49 1.21
CA GLU A 7 -10.98 -13.64 1.19
C GLU A 7 -11.64 -13.71 2.58
N THR A 8 -10.88 -13.87 3.68
CA THR A 8 -11.45 -14.01 5.05
C THR A 8 -11.21 -12.82 5.98
N CYS A 9 -10.33 -11.87 5.62
CA CYS A 9 -10.24 -10.56 6.31
C CYS A 9 -10.76 -9.49 5.36
N GLN A 10 -12.09 -9.33 5.31
CA GLN A 10 -12.76 -8.39 4.40
C GLN A 10 -12.62 -6.91 4.82
N VAL A 11 -11.85 -6.64 5.87
CA VAL A 11 -11.55 -5.30 6.39
C VAL A 11 -10.12 -5.27 6.94
N GLY A 12 -9.16 -4.83 6.13
CA GLY A 12 -7.84 -4.40 6.61
C GLY A 12 -6.64 -4.95 5.83
N PRO A 13 -5.56 -4.16 5.67
CA PRO A 13 -4.43 -4.48 4.80
C PRO A 13 -3.56 -5.59 5.38
N ALA A 14 -3.08 -6.46 4.50
CA ALA A 14 -2.01 -7.39 4.83
C ALA A 14 -0.66 -6.66 4.97
N LEU A 15 -0.15 -6.54 6.20
CA LEU A 15 1.15 -5.90 6.47
C LEU A 15 2.34 -6.85 6.31
N LEU A 16 2.96 -6.82 5.13
CA LEU A 16 4.08 -7.69 4.73
C LEU A 16 5.42 -7.36 5.44
N PHE A 17 5.61 -7.86 6.65
CA PHE A 17 6.91 -7.79 7.35
C PHE A 17 7.80 -9.02 7.08
N SER A 18 9.10 -8.82 6.84
CA SER A 18 10.11 -9.89 6.92
C SER A 18 10.95 -9.73 8.18
N PHE A 19 10.68 -10.55 9.19
CA PHE A 19 11.53 -10.72 10.37
C PHE A 19 11.77 -12.23 10.50
N GLY A 20 13.01 -12.65 10.74
CA GLY A 20 13.34 -14.07 10.85
C GLY A 20 13.29 -14.56 12.29
N SER A 21 12.54 -15.65 12.53
CA SER A 21 12.84 -16.73 13.49
C SER A 21 11.75 -17.80 13.44
N ALA A 22 12.11 -19.05 13.78
CA ALA A 22 11.32 -20.24 13.48
C ALA A 22 10.10 -20.47 14.39
N ASP A 23 10.06 -19.91 15.60
CA ASP A 23 8.98 -20.12 16.56
C ASP A 23 8.67 -18.81 17.30
N GLU A 24 7.85 -17.95 16.70
CA GLU A 24 7.35 -16.72 17.33
C GLU A 24 5.88 -16.92 17.70
N SER A 25 5.51 -16.59 18.95
CA SER A 25 4.10 -16.55 19.34
C SER A 25 3.39 -15.35 18.71
N GLU A 26 2.06 -15.37 18.71
CA GLU A 26 1.26 -14.23 18.29
C GLU A 26 1.60 -12.95 19.08
N GLN A 27 1.86 -13.11 20.38
CA GLN A 27 2.21 -12.02 21.27
C GLN A 27 3.58 -11.42 20.92
N ASP A 28 4.57 -12.26 20.59
CA ASP A 28 5.89 -11.79 20.15
C ASP A 28 5.81 -11.03 18.83
N LEU A 29 5.02 -11.53 17.88
CA LEU A 29 4.78 -10.84 16.60
C LEU A 29 4.11 -9.48 16.84
N ARG A 30 3.11 -9.44 17.73
CA ARG A 30 2.40 -8.21 18.06
C ARG A 30 3.33 -7.18 18.69
N GLY A 31 4.12 -7.57 19.69
CA GLY A 31 5.12 -6.69 20.30
C GLY A 31 6.11 -6.16 19.26
N LYS A 32 6.64 -7.03 18.41
CA LYS A 32 7.58 -6.62 17.34
C LYS A 32 6.96 -5.61 16.37
N VAL A 33 5.73 -5.83 15.91
CA VAL A 33 5.08 -4.94 14.94
C VAL A 33 4.63 -3.64 15.60
N VAL A 34 3.89 -3.71 16.71
CA VAL A 34 3.32 -2.53 17.36
C VAL A 34 4.41 -1.63 17.92
N GLU A 35 5.38 -2.17 18.65
CA GLU A 35 6.41 -1.34 19.30
C GLU A 35 7.47 -0.86 18.30
N ASN A 36 8.05 -1.78 17.52
CA ASN A 36 9.19 -1.41 16.67
C ASN A 36 8.78 -0.73 15.36
N ILE A 37 7.60 -1.05 14.82
CA ILE A 37 7.16 -0.45 13.55
C ILE A 37 6.18 0.68 13.82
N PHE A 38 5.04 0.41 14.46
CA PHE A 38 4.00 1.42 14.59
C PHE A 38 4.44 2.58 15.49
N SER A 39 4.88 2.29 16.71
CA SER A 39 5.31 3.35 17.63
C SER A 39 6.64 3.97 17.18
N ARG A 40 7.70 3.18 17.00
CA ARG A 40 9.06 3.72 16.80
C ARG A 40 9.34 4.26 15.39
N ARG A 41 8.69 3.73 14.35
CA ARG A 41 8.96 4.13 12.94
C ARG A 41 7.83 4.98 12.36
N LEU A 42 6.58 4.56 12.55
CA LEU A 42 5.43 5.27 11.99
C LEU A 42 4.97 6.43 12.89
N GLY A 43 5.16 6.30 14.21
CA GLY A 43 4.63 7.23 15.21
C GLY A 43 3.13 7.11 15.39
N VAL A 44 2.58 5.90 15.25
CA VAL A 44 1.14 5.61 15.31
C VAL A 44 0.88 4.65 16.47
N SER A 45 -0.11 4.96 17.31
CA SER A 45 -0.64 4.03 18.30
C SER A 45 -1.68 3.12 17.64
N CYS A 46 -1.51 1.81 17.75
CA CYS A 46 -2.47 0.84 17.23
C CYS A 46 -2.90 -0.10 18.35
N SER A 47 -4.20 -0.11 18.61
CA SER A 47 -4.82 -0.95 19.65
C SER A 47 -5.75 -2.00 19.05
N SER A 48 -6.27 -1.76 17.84
CA SER A 48 -7.31 -2.56 17.20
C SER A 48 -6.83 -3.83 16.47
N GLY A 49 -5.58 -4.25 16.68
CA GLY A 49 -5.06 -5.48 16.09
C GLY A 49 -5.81 -6.71 16.60
N GLU A 50 -6.54 -7.40 15.74
CA GLU A 50 -7.33 -8.58 16.11
C GLU A 50 -6.51 -9.86 15.96
N ARG A 51 -5.85 -10.03 14.81
CA ARG A 51 -5.17 -11.28 14.43
C ARG A 51 -3.83 -10.96 13.80
N ILE A 52 -2.77 -11.63 14.26
CA ILE A 52 -1.44 -11.52 13.64
C ILE A 52 -0.78 -12.87 13.45
N HIS A 53 -0.32 -13.16 12.24
CA HIS A 53 0.36 -14.42 11.93
C HIS A 53 1.27 -14.30 10.71
N ARG A 54 2.13 -15.30 10.51
CA ARG A 54 3.00 -15.40 9.32
C ARG A 54 2.26 -16.04 8.16
N LEU A 55 2.42 -15.53 6.94
CA LEU A 55 1.88 -16.14 5.72
C LEU A 55 2.89 -17.09 5.05
N GLY A 56 2.37 -18.16 4.43
CA GLY A 56 3.14 -19.05 3.56
C GLY A 56 3.85 -20.22 4.25
N LYS A 57 4.59 -20.99 3.45
CA LYS A 57 5.38 -22.14 3.93
C LYS A 57 6.49 -21.68 4.88
N ARG A 58 6.90 -22.53 5.82
CA ARG A 58 8.02 -22.27 6.77
C ARG A 58 9.35 -22.11 6.02
N VAL A 59 9.60 -20.91 5.49
CA VAL A 59 10.87 -20.43 4.95
C VAL A 59 11.39 -19.25 5.78
N GLU A 60 12.67 -18.91 5.66
CA GLU A 60 13.35 -17.95 6.54
C GLU A 60 12.71 -16.55 6.59
N ARG A 61 12.16 -16.07 5.48
CA ARG A 61 11.54 -14.73 5.39
C ARG A 61 10.09 -14.83 4.94
N ARG A 62 9.20 -14.94 5.92
CA ARG A 62 7.76 -14.96 5.68
C ARG A 62 7.11 -13.60 5.95
N PRO A 63 6.17 -13.18 5.10
CA PRO A 63 5.25 -12.11 5.42
C PRO A 63 4.61 -12.29 6.79
N ILE A 64 4.33 -11.18 7.47
CA ILE A 64 3.30 -11.13 8.50
C ILE A 64 1.99 -10.70 7.83
N MET A 65 0.87 -11.12 8.38
CA MET A 65 -0.44 -10.54 8.12
C MET A 65 -0.99 -10.05 9.46
N LEU A 66 -1.45 -8.81 9.49
CA LEU A 66 -2.12 -8.20 10.62
C LEU A 66 -3.50 -7.76 10.16
N CYS A 67 -4.56 -8.24 10.81
CA CYS A 67 -5.91 -7.72 10.58
C CYS A 67 -6.22 -6.67 11.67
N LEU A 68 -6.64 -5.48 11.23
CA LEU A 68 -7.01 -4.34 12.07
C LEU A 68 -8.52 -4.19 12.04
N GLN A 69 -9.15 -3.95 13.19
CA GLN A 69 -10.59 -3.69 13.24
C GLN A 69 -10.94 -2.25 12.86
N ASP A 70 -10.09 -1.29 13.24
CA ASP A 70 -10.35 0.11 12.96
C ASP A 70 -9.78 0.54 11.59
N TYR A 71 -10.68 0.97 10.71
CA TYR A 71 -10.32 1.54 9.42
C TYR A 71 -9.49 2.83 9.54
N LYS A 72 -9.70 3.64 10.60
CA LYS A 72 -8.94 4.88 10.80
C LYS A 72 -7.49 4.59 11.12
N GLU A 73 -7.22 3.66 12.04
CA GLU A 73 -5.86 3.21 12.36
C GLU A 73 -5.15 2.67 11.10
N ASN A 74 -5.88 1.90 10.29
CA ASN A 74 -5.38 1.40 9.01
C ASN A 74 -4.94 2.54 8.06
N ILE A 75 -5.81 3.52 7.81
CA ILE A 75 -5.48 4.67 6.94
C ILE A 75 -4.29 5.46 7.49
N GLU A 76 -4.20 5.63 8.81
CA GLU A 76 -3.09 6.32 9.45
C GLU A 76 -1.75 5.58 9.28
N ILE A 77 -1.77 4.25 9.45
CA ILE A 77 -0.61 3.38 9.20
C ILE A 77 -0.16 3.51 7.73
N LEU A 78 -1.09 3.42 6.78
CA LEU A 78 -0.79 3.53 5.36
C LEU A 78 -0.25 4.92 4.98
N HIS A 79 -0.83 5.99 5.54
CA HIS A 79 -0.37 7.35 5.31
C HIS A 79 1.08 7.57 5.82
N ASN A 80 1.43 6.97 6.95
CA ASN A 80 2.76 7.04 7.54
C ASN A 80 3.76 6.03 6.96
N ALA A 81 3.31 5.01 6.21
CA ALA A 81 4.18 3.98 5.64
C ALA A 81 5.32 4.53 4.77
N LYS A 82 5.19 5.75 4.22
CA LYS A 82 6.27 6.47 3.54
C LYS A 82 7.54 6.66 4.39
N LYS A 83 7.42 6.67 5.72
CA LYS A 83 8.54 6.76 6.68
C LYS A 83 9.40 5.49 6.72
N LEU A 84 8.90 4.37 6.18
CA LEU A 84 9.62 3.10 6.12
C LEU A 84 10.58 3.01 4.92
N LYS A 85 10.58 4.00 4.02
CA LYS A 85 11.50 4.04 2.89
C LYS A 85 12.96 4.04 3.37
N GLY A 86 13.79 3.21 2.73
CA GLY A 86 15.18 3.00 3.12
C GLY A 86 15.38 1.91 4.18
N THR A 87 14.30 1.30 4.67
CA THR A 87 14.37 0.09 5.51
C THR A 87 14.05 -1.16 4.70
N ASN A 88 14.33 -2.34 5.27
CA ASN A 88 13.96 -3.63 4.70
C ASN A 88 12.47 -4.01 4.95
N VAL A 89 11.66 -3.05 5.37
CA VAL A 89 10.27 -3.25 5.75
C VAL A 89 9.39 -2.37 4.88
N TYR A 90 8.30 -2.93 4.37
CA TYR A 90 7.33 -2.21 3.56
C TYR A 90 5.92 -2.68 3.87
N ILE A 91 4.98 -1.76 3.70
CA ILE A 91 3.56 -2.00 3.91
C ILE A 91 2.88 -1.77 2.55
N PRO A 92 2.52 -2.83 1.82
CA PRO A 92 1.77 -2.68 0.59
C PRO A 92 0.30 -2.34 0.89
N ASN A 93 -0.31 -1.60 -0.02
CA ASN A 93 -1.77 -1.48 -0.06
C ASN A 93 -2.38 -2.73 -0.67
N ASP A 94 -3.58 -3.08 -0.21
CA ASP A 94 -4.33 -4.23 -0.71
C ASP A 94 -5.12 -3.87 -1.97
N TYR A 95 -4.40 -3.68 -3.07
CA TYR A 95 -4.99 -3.38 -4.38
C TYR A 95 -5.29 -4.67 -5.16
N SER A 96 -6.39 -4.65 -5.93
CA SER A 96 -6.69 -5.74 -6.87
C SER A 96 -5.58 -5.91 -7.91
N GLN A 97 -5.44 -7.12 -8.47
CA GLN A 97 -4.45 -7.40 -9.52
C GLN A 97 -4.63 -6.48 -10.74
N GLU A 98 -5.87 -6.19 -11.11
CA GLU A 98 -6.20 -5.24 -12.17
C GLU A 98 -5.63 -3.85 -11.88
N THR A 99 -5.82 -3.36 -10.65
CA THR A 99 -5.30 -2.07 -10.20
C THR A 99 -3.77 -2.04 -10.23
N LEU A 100 -3.12 -3.10 -9.73
CA LEU A 100 -1.66 -3.24 -9.76
C LEU A 100 -1.12 -3.24 -11.20
N ASN A 101 -1.79 -3.94 -12.11
CA ASN A 101 -1.44 -3.99 -13.53
C ASN A 101 -1.56 -2.61 -14.19
N LYS A 102 -2.68 -1.90 -13.98
CA LYS A 102 -2.88 -0.54 -14.49
C LYS A 102 -1.80 0.42 -14.00
N ARG A 103 -1.47 0.37 -12.70
CA ARG A 103 -0.41 1.21 -12.13
C ARG A 103 0.97 0.87 -12.69
N ARG A 104 1.25 -0.41 -12.96
CA ARG A 104 2.47 -0.82 -13.63
C ARG A 104 2.57 -0.25 -15.05
N LEU A 105 1.48 -0.32 -15.82
CA LEU A 105 1.42 0.24 -17.17
C LEU A 105 1.63 1.76 -17.16
N LEU A 106 0.97 2.47 -16.25
CA LEU A 106 1.18 3.90 -16.05
C LEU A 106 2.63 4.23 -15.73
N TRP A 107 3.27 3.50 -14.80
CA TRP A 107 4.67 3.72 -14.45
C TRP A 107 5.64 3.44 -15.61
N ASN A 108 5.37 2.42 -16.42
CA ASN A 108 6.19 2.08 -17.57
C ASN A 108 6.09 3.16 -18.66
N SER A 109 4.87 3.67 -18.91
CA SER A 109 4.64 4.76 -19.85
C SER A 109 5.35 6.07 -19.45
N ALA A 110 5.63 6.25 -18.15
CA ALA A 110 6.26 7.45 -17.59
C ALA A 110 7.80 7.39 -17.53
N SER A 111 8.41 6.39 -18.19
CA SER A 111 9.86 6.16 -18.13
C SER A 111 10.67 7.35 -18.68
N VAL A 112 10.21 7.97 -19.77
CA VAL A 112 10.85 9.13 -20.40
C VAL A 112 10.85 10.33 -19.46
N GLU A 113 9.72 10.63 -18.82
CA GLU A 113 9.58 11.74 -17.88
C GLU A 113 10.42 11.51 -16.61
N ARG A 114 10.57 10.25 -16.19
CA ARG A 114 11.44 9.87 -15.08
C ARG A 114 12.90 10.16 -15.40
N THR A 115 13.36 9.84 -16.61
CA THR A 115 14.72 10.18 -17.08
C THR A 115 14.94 11.69 -17.11
N LYS A 116 13.90 12.46 -17.48
CA LYS A 116 13.90 13.94 -17.44
C LYS A 116 13.78 14.52 -16.03
N LYS A 117 13.81 13.69 -14.97
CA LYS A 117 13.68 14.08 -13.55
C LYS A 117 12.41 14.90 -13.25
N LEU A 118 11.33 14.68 -14.00
CA LEU A 118 10.03 15.30 -13.71
C LEU A 118 9.41 14.66 -12.46
N LYS A 119 8.66 15.47 -11.69
CA LYS A 119 7.92 14.99 -10.52
C LYS A 119 6.68 14.23 -10.99
N LEU A 120 6.68 12.92 -10.72
CA LEU A 120 5.64 11.97 -11.10
C LEU A 120 4.99 11.39 -9.85
N PHE A 121 3.66 11.39 -9.78
CA PHE A 121 2.92 10.79 -8.67
C PHE A 121 1.78 9.95 -9.21
N ILE A 122 1.53 8.79 -8.61
CA ILE A 122 0.27 8.08 -8.81
C ILE A 122 -0.69 8.53 -7.71
N VAL A 123 -1.86 9.01 -8.12
CA VAL A 123 -2.95 9.38 -7.23
C VAL A 123 -4.14 8.52 -7.60
N ASN A 124 -4.56 7.65 -6.67
CA ASN A 124 -5.48 6.55 -6.95
C ASN A 124 -4.94 5.73 -8.14
N ASP A 125 -5.66 5.67 -9.26
CA ASP A 125 -5.25 4.92 -10.46
C ASP A 125 -4.95 5.82 -11.65
N LYS A 126 -4.51 7.05 -11.34
CA LYS A 126 -4.15 8.07 -12.32
C LYS A 126 -2.71 8.52 -12.09
N LEU A 127 -1.99 8.77 -13.18
CA LEU A 127 -0.64 9.31 -13.16
C LEU A 127 -0.70 10.83 -13.27
N ARG A 128 -0.12 11.51 -12.28
CA ARG A 128 0.06 12.96 -12.29
C ARG A 128 1.46 13.32 -12.74
N ILE A 129 1.55 14.14 -13.78
CA ILE A 129 2.78 14.70 -14.33
C ILE A 129 2.66 16.23 -14.25
N GLY A 130 3.30 16.85 -13.26
CA GLY A 130 3.08 18.27 -12.97
C GLY A 130 1.62 18.57 -12.60
N ASN A 131 0.93 19.35 -13.43
CA ASN A 131 -0.49 19.69 -13.26
C ASN A 131 -1.44 18.77 -14.04
N ASP A 132 -0.91 17.95 -14.94
CA ASP A 132 -1.72 17.10 -15.80
C ASP A 132 -1.95 15.74 -15.15
N LEU A 133 -3.16 15.23 -15.31
CA LEU A 133 -3.59 13.93 -14.81
C LEU A 133 -3.89 13.01 -15.98
N PHE A 134 -3.36 11.79 -15.94
CA PHE A 134 -3.50 10.80 -16.99
C PHE A 134 -4.12 9.52 -16.41
N ALA A 135 -5.09 8.95 -17.12
CA ALA A 135 -5.64 7.64 -16.83
C ALA A 135 -5.16 6.63 -17.89
N TRP A 136 -5.12 5.35 -17.54
CA TRP A 136 -4.88 4.31 -18.53
C TRP A 136 -6.19 3.98 -19.24
N ASP A 137 -6.19 4.09 -20.56
CA ASP A 137 -7.29 3.60 -21.38
C ASP A 137 -6.95 2.21 -21.92
N GLU A 138 -7.82 1.25 -21.60
CA GLU A 138 -7.65 -0.14 -22.01
C GLU A 138 -7.89 -0.32 -23.51
N SER A 139 -8.73 0.52 -24.13
CA SER A 139 -9.09 0.39 -25.55
C SER A 139 -7.95 0.84 -26.48
N SER A 140 -7.32 1.98 -26.19
CA SER A 140 -6.15 2.47 -26.93
C SER A 140 -4.82 1.93 -26.42
N ASN A 141 -4.82 1.19 -25.31
CA ASN A 141 -3.62 0.68 -24.62
C ASN A 141 -2.57 1.78 -24.37
N ALA A 142 -3.04 2.98 -24.06
CA ALA A 142 -2.24 4.17 -23.87
C ALA A 142 -2.77 5.00 -22.70
N ARG A 143 -1.93 5.91 -22.20
CA ARG A 143 -2.37 6.89 -21.20
C ARG A 143 -3.09 8.06 -21.88
N VAL A 144 -4.26 8.44 -21.38
CA VAL A 144 -5.06 9.55 -21.90
C VAL A 144 -5.17 10.63 -20.82
N LYS A 145 -5.09 11.90 -21.23
CA LYS A 145 -5.23 13.04 -20.31
C LYS A 145 -6.68 13.12 -19.82
N VAL A 146 -6.86 13.15 -18.51
CA VAL A 146 -8.15 13.35 -17.86
C VAL A 146 -8.40 14.85 -17.80
N ALA A 147 -9.51 15.31 -18.37
CA ALA A 147 -9.95 16.69 -18.19
C ALA A 147 -10.24 16.91 -16.69
N ILE A 148 -9.60 17.92 -16.09
CA ILE A 148 -9.99 18.40 -14.78
C ILE A 148 -11.29 19.16 -15.04
N ALA A 149 -12.43 18.60 -14.63
CA ALA A 149 -13.65 19.38 -14.56
C ALA A 149 -13.38 20.49 -13.53
N ASN A 150 -13.27 21.73 -13.99
CA ASN A 150 -13.40 22.86 -13.08
C ASN A 150 -14.83 22.75 -12.53
N GLU A 151 -14.96 22.39 -11.26
CA GLU A 151 -16.22 22.59 -10.55
C GLU A 151 -16.59 24.07 -10.74
N ALA A 152 -17.74 24.31 -11.37
CA ALA A 152 -18.29 25.65 -11.49
C ALA A 152 -18.37 26.28 -10.09
N PRO A 153 -18.14 27.60 -9.94
CA PRO A 153 -18.36 28.27 -8.68
C PRO A 153 -19.77 27.94 -8.20
N VAL A 154 -19.89 27.40 -6.99
CA VAL A 154 -21.15 27.38 -6.27
C VAL A 154 -21.39 28.84 -5.88
N ASP A 155 -22.16 29.55 -6.68
CA ASP A 155 -22.65 30.88 -6.33
C ASP A 155 -23.54 30.73 -5.08
N GLU A 156 -23.10 31.31 -3.96
CA GLU A 156 -23.91 31.52 -2.74
C GLU A 156 -24.99 32.59 -2.94
#